data_AF-A0A3D5XRS1-F1
#
_entry.id   AF-A0A3D5XRS1-F1
#
_cell.length_a   1.000
_cell.length_b   1.000
_cell.length_c   1.000
_cell.angle_alpha   90.00
_cell.angle_beta   90.00
_cell.angle_gamma   90.00
#
_symmetry.space_group_name_H-M   'P 1'
#
loop_
_entity.id
_entity.type
_entity.pdbx_description
1 polymer ?
#
loop_
_entity_poly.entity_id
_entity_poly.type
_entity_poly.pdbx_seq_one_letter_code
_entity_poly.pdbx_strand_id
1 'polypeptide(L)'
;MYIIKRNNKQEEYQIQKIINAIQKAFESCKVEYNDDLLYSIAKDVENTIKHQESTTVEQIQDLVEEALMKEGFYSVAKSYILYRETRSKQRKIKNSILSKFKETDDLEKTLNEIEKEFSQDEYNLDILNKKFSSFVKENQTDDELIYLLIKAAVELISNEAPNWEFIGARLLMIEFNRSLNLKFDNLYEKIKYLTDKGLYGKYILENYSTEEILEASTFIDETRNNLFNYSGLDLVIRRYLIVDYDNKPVETPQEMYLGIALHLAMQEKNNRMLYVKEFYDMLSTFKVTMATPTLANSRKPIHQLSSCFIDTVPDSLDGIYRSLDNFAKVSKLGGGMGLYFGKVRAKGGSIRGFKNAAGGVIRWIRLVNDTAVAVDQLGVRSGAAAVYLDVWHKDLPEFLQIRTNNGDDRLKAHDIFPAVCYPDYFWEEVKTNLEGNWYLFDPHEIKTIKGYYLEDSYGDSWKEKYLDCVNDRRISKRIIPIKEIVRLIIKSAVETGTPFTFN
;
A
#
# COMPACT_ATOMS: atom_id res chain seq x y z
N MET A 1 -50.04 23.06 3.57
CA MET A 1 -49.86 23.59 2.20
C MET A 1 -48.82 22.75 1.49
N TYR A 2 -48.94 22.51 0.18
CA TYR A 2 -47.93 21.78 -0.60
C TYR A 2 -47.12 22.73 -1.49
N ILE A 3 -45.82 22.45 -1.64
CA ILE A 3 -44.90 23.18 -2.51
C ILE A 3 -44.33 22.26 -3.58
N ILE A 4 -44.04 22.81 -4.76
CA ILE A 4 -43.44 22.06 -5.86
C ILE A 4 -41.91 22.15 -5.74
N LYS A 5 -41.27 21.02 -5.44
CA LYS A 5 -39.80 20.93 -5.43
C LYS A 5 -39.22 21.02 -6.84
N ARG A 6 -37.92 21.31 -6.91
CA ARG A 6 -37.13 21.38 -8.15
C ARG A 6 -37.09 20.08 -8.97
N ASN A 7 -37.50 18.95 -8.39
CA ASN A 7 -37.67 17.65 -9.07
C ASN A 7 -39.15 17.35 -9.42
N ASN A 8 -40.01 18.37 -9.44
CA ASN A 8 -41.46 18.30 -9.66
C ASN A 8 -42.25 17.45 -8.65
N LYS A 9 -41.65 17.00 -7.55
CA LYS A 9 -42.38 16.34 -6.45
C LYS A 9 -43.05 17.37 -5.55
N GLN A 10 -44.27 17.06 -5.10
CA GLN A 10 -44.94 17.84 -4.05
C GLN A 10 -44.38 17.46 -2.68
N GLU A 11 -44.08 18.45 -1.85
CA GLU A 11 -43.71 18.28 -0.45
C GLU A 11 -44.58 19.18 0.43
N GLU A 12 -44.85 18.76 1.66
CA GLU A 12 -45.50 19.61 2.65
C GLU A 12 -44.61 20.82 3.01
N TYR A 13 -45.22 22.00 3.00
CA TYR A 13 -44.58 23.25 3.39
C TYR A 13 -44.20 23.24 4.88
N GLN A 14 -42.96 23.63 5.18
CA GLN A 14 -42.46 23.74 6.55
C GLN A 14 -41.80 25.11 6.73
N ILE A 15 -42.40 25.99 7.53
CA ILE A 15 -41.90 27.34 7.82
C ILE A 15 -40.46 27.30 8.38
N GLN A 16 -40.12 26.26 9.14
CA GLN A 16 -38.77 26.08 9.71
C GLN A 16 -37.66 26.04 8.65
N LYS A 17 -37.94 25.54 7.44
CA LYS A 17 -36.94 25.52 6.36
C LYS A 17 -36.59 26.93 5.88
N ILE A 18 -37.56 27.85 5.90
CA ILE A 18 -37.34 29.26 5.55
C ILE A 18 -36.55 29.94 6.67
N ILE A 19 -36.96 29.74 7.92
CA ILE A 19 -36.28 30.27 9.11
C ILE A 19 -34.81 29.87 9.09
N ASN A 20 -34.50 28.59 8.91
CA ASN A 20 -33.12 28.09 8.86
C ASN A 20 -32.32 28.68 7.69
N ALA A 21 -32.96 28.96 6.55
CA ALA A 21 -32.31 29.56 5.39
C ALA A 21 -31.99 31.05 5.62
N ILE A 22 -32.92 31.78 6.23
CA ILE A 22 -32.73 33.18 6.62
C ILE A 22 -31.65 33.28 7.71
N GLN A 23 -31.73 32.44 8.74
CA GLN A 23 -30.76 32.36 9.83
C GLN A 23 -29.33 32.24 9.31
N LYS A 24 -29.08 31.31 8.37
CA LYS A 24 -27.76 31.14 7.75
C LYS A 24 -27.27 32.39 7.03
N ALA A 25 -28.17 33.16 6.40
CA ALA A 25 -27.80 34.41 5.75
C ALA A 25 -27.41 35.49 6.78
N PHE A 26 -28.15 35.60 7.90
CA PHE A 26 -27.81 36.49 9.01
C PHE A 26 -26.46 36.12 9.65
N GLU A 27 -26.24 34.83 9.94
CA GLU A 27 -24.99 34.29 10.46
C GLU A 27 -23.80 34.60 9.53
N SER A 28 -23.99 34.40 8.21
CA SER A 28 -22.97 34.71 7.21
C SER A 28 -22.59 36.19 7.15
N CYS A 29 -23.51 37.08 7.51
CA CYS A 29 -23.27 38.53 7.53
C CYS A 29 -22.85 39.06 8.91
N LYS A 30 -22.84 38.21 9.96
CA LYS A 30 -22.63 38.60 11.37
C LYS A 30 -23.57 39.73 11.81
N VAL A 31 -24.81 39.71 11.30
CA VAL A 31 -25.87 40.66 11.70
C VAL A 31 -26.60 40.04 12.87
N GLU A 32 -26.80 40.79 13.96
CA GLU A 32 -27.59 40.34 15.10
C GLU A 32 -29.05 40.10 14.69
N TYR A 33 -29.62 39.02 15.20
CA TYR A 33 -31.00 38.62 14.99
C TYR A 33 -31.57 38.02 16.26
N ASN A 34 -32.89 37.94 16.36
CA ASN A 34 -33.60 37.17 17.36
C ASN A 34 -34.62 36.25 16.67
N ASP A 35 -35.09 35.24 17.39
CA ASP A 35 -36.03 34.25 16.84
C ASP A 35 -37.34 34.89 16.37
N ASP A 36 -37.79 35.95 17.05
CA ASP A 36 -39.00 36.70 16.71
C ASP A 36 -38.90 37.38 15.34
N LEU A 37 -37.74 37.96 15.03
CA LEU A 37 -37.44 38.60 13.75
C LEU A 37 -37.36 37.57 12.61
N LEU A 38 -36.67 36.44 12.82
CA LEU A 38 -36.59 35.39 11.81
C LEU A 38 -37.99 34.82 11.52
N TYR A 39 -38.78 34.64 12.58
CA TYR A 39 -40.14 34.16 12.48
C TYR A 39 -41.07 35.17 11.80
N SER A 40 -40.93 36.48 12.07
CA SER A 40 -41.74 37.52 11.43
C SER A 40 -41.50 37.56 9.92
N ILE A 41 -40.23 37.55 9.48
CA ILE A 41 -39.86 37.52 8.06
C ILE A 41 -40.39 36.24 7.39
N ALA A 42 -40.22 35.08 8.03
CA ALA A 42 -40.74 33.82 7.49
C ALA A 42 -42.27 33.78 7.40
N LYS A 43 -42.97 34.44 8.34
CA LYS A 43 -44.44 34.51 8.38
C LYS A 43 -45.01 35.46 7.33
N ASP A 44 -44.32 36.54 7.02
CA ASP A 44 -44.67 37.43 5.91
C ASP A 44 -44.60 36.70 4.56
N VAL A 45 -43.56 35.87 4.39
CA VAL A 45 -43.45 34.96 3.25
C VAL A 45 -44.60 33.94 3.25
N GLU A 46 -44.87 33.27 4.37
CA GLU A 46 -45.97 32.29 4.49
C GLU A 46 -47.35 32.87 4.16
N ASN A 47 -47.63 34.10 4.63
CA ASN A 47 -48.89 34.79 4.35
C ASN A 47 -49.07 35.06 2.86
N THR A 48 -48.00 35.45 2.17
CA THR A 48 -48.02 35.71 0.73
C THR A 48 -48.24 34.41 -0.07
N ILE A 49 -47.61 33.33 0.39
CA ILE A 49 -47.73 31.99 -0.21
C ILE A 49 -49.17 31.43 -0.04
N LYS A 50 -49.83 31.62 1.11
CA LYS A 50 -51.19 31.13 1.38
C LYS A 50 -52.25 31.62 0.39
N HIS A 51 -51.98 32.72 -0.31
CA HIS A 51 -52.88 33.29 -1.32
C HIS A 51 -52.64 32.76 -2.75
N GLN A 52 -51.71 31.81 -2.93
CA GLN A 52 -51.39 31.21 -4.24
C GLN A 52 -51.85 29.74 -4.31
N GLU A 53 -52.41 29.33 -5.45
CA GLU A 53 -52.88 27.95 -5.68
C GLU A 53 -51.72 26.92 -5.73
N SER A 54 -50.55 27.33 -6.25
CA SER A 54 -49.35 26.51 -6.27
C SER A 54 -48.09 27.38 -6.25
N THR A 55 -47.15 27.06 -5.37
CA THR A 55 -45.89 27.80 -5.25
C THR A 55 -44.70 26.86 -5.42
N THR A 56 -43.76 27.25 -6.28
CA THR A 56 -42.49 26.56 -6.50
C THR A 56 -41.44 27.01 -5.49
N VAL A 57 -40.40 26.19 -5.27
CA VAL A 57 -39.29 26.57 -4.38
C VAL A 57 -38.60 27.87 -4.81
N GLU A 58 -38.52 28.17 -6.10
CA GLU A 58 -37.89 29.42 -6.58
C GLU A 58 -38.74 30.64 -6.23
N GLN A 59 -40.07 30.58 -6.38
CA GLN A 59 -40.97 31.66 -5.96
C GLN A 59 -40.88 31.92 -4.45
N ILE A 60 -40.72 30.87 -3.63
CA ILE A 60 -40.51 31.04 -2.18
C ILE A 60 -39.19 31.77 -1.91
N GLN A 61 -38.14 31.48 -2.68
CA GLN A 61 -36.86 32.17 -2.54
C GLN A 61 -36.95 33.64 -2.94
N ASP A 62 -37.66 33.96 -4.03
CA ASP A 62 -37.91 35.34 -4.46
C ASP A 62 -38.65 36.13 -3.36
N LEU A 63 -39.67 35.52 -2.73
CA LEU A 63 -40.40 36.13 -1.62
C LEU A 63 -39.54 36.37 -0.37
N VAL A 64 -38.61 35.46 -0.07
CA VAL A 64 -37.66 35.64 1.05
C VAL A 64 -36.73 36.82 0.77
N GLU A 65 -36.28 36.97 -0.48
CA GLU A 65 -35.44 38.10 -0.90
C GLU A 65 -36.20 39.43 -0.76
N GLU A 66 -37.44 39.50 -1.26
CA GLU A 66 -38.30 40.67 -1.12
C GLU A 66 -38.57 41.03 0.34
N ALA A 67 -38.86 40.04 1.19
CA ALA A 67 -39.13 40.24 2.61
C ALA A 67 -37.88 40.79 3.34
N LEU A 68 -36.69 40.25 3.05
CA LEU A 68 -35.43 40.75 3.62
C LEU A 68 -35.12 42.19 3.18
N MET A 69 -35.40 42.53 1.91
CA MET A 69 -35.21 43.89 1.41
C MET A 69 -36.20 44.88 2.02
N LYS A 70 -37.48 44.47 2.17
CA LYS A 70 -38.56 45.30 2.73
C LYS A 70 -38.28 45.69 4.18
N GLU A 71 -37.75 44.76 4.97
CA GLU A 71 -37.35 44.98 6.36
C GLU A 71 -35.99 45.71 6.49
N GLY A 72 -35.36 46.12 5.38
CA GLY A 72 -34.13 46.90 5.36
C GLY A 72 -32.84 46.11 5.56
N PHE A 73 -32.89 44.77 5.56
CA PHE A 73 -31.73 43.89 5.69
C PHE A 73 -31.02 43.67 4.35
N TYR A 74 -30.63 44.75 3.67
CA TYR A 74 -30.03 44.71 2.33
C TYR A 74 -28.76 43.86 2.24
N SER A 75 -27.90 43.90 3.26
CA SER A 75 -26.67 43.09 3.32
C SER A 75 -26.97 41.59 3.41
N VAL A 76 -27.96 41.22 4.23
CA VAL A 76 -28.42 39.84 4.39
C VAL A 76 -29.13 39.34 3.13
N ALA A 77 -30.00 40.17 2.53
CA ALA A 77 -30.65 39.86 1.25
C ALA A 77 -29.61 39.61 0.14
N LYS A 78 -28.58 40.46 0.04
CA LYS A 78 -27.48 40.28 -0.92
C LYS A 78 -26.72 38.97 -0.67
N SER A 79 -26.42 38.64 0.58
CA SER A 79 -25.76 37.38 0.94
C SER A 79 -26.61 36.16 0.59
N TYR A 80 -27.92 36.22 0.88
CA TYR A 80 -28.89 35.19 0.52
C TYR A 80 -28.94 34.96 -1.00
N ILE A 81 -29.03 36.03 -1.80
CA ILE A 81 -29.04 35.99 -3.26
C ILE A 81 -27.75 35.35 -3.80
N LEU A 82 -26.59 35.79 -3.31
CA LEU A 82 -25.29 35.25 -3.74
C LEU A 82 -25.14 33.77 -3.40
N TYR A 83 -25.61 33.35 -2.22
CA TYR A 83 -25.62 31.95 -1.81
C TYR A 83 -26.55 31.11 -2.72
N ARG A 84 -27.76 31.60 -2.99
CA ARG A 84 -28.72 30.96 -3.90
C ARG A 84 -28.14 30.78 -5.30
N GLU A 85 -27.53 31.84 -5.84
CA GLU A 85 -26.93 31.83 -7.17
C GLU A 85 -25.76 30.83 -7.24
N THR A 86 -24.90 30.80 -6.21
CA THR A 86 -23.79 29.83 -6.10
C THR A 86 -24.32 28.40 -6.11
N ARG A 87 -25.35 28.10 -5.30
CA ARG A 87 -26.00 26.79 -5.28
C ARG A 87 -26.70 26.43 -6.59
N SER A 88 -27.27 27.42 -7.29
CA SER A 88 -27.85 27.22 -8.61
C SER A 88 -26.79 26.83 -9.64
N LYS A 89 -25.64 27.50 -9.64
CA LYS A 89 -24.49 27.16 -10.48
C LYS A 89 -23.96 25.76 -10.18
N GLN A 90 -23.71 25.43 -8.91
CA GLN A 90 -23.24 24.10 -8.50
C GLN A 90 -24.20 22.99 -8.96
N ARG A 91 -25.51 23.18 -8.82
CA ARG A 91 -26.52 22.23 -9.34
C ARG A 91 -26.46 22.07 -10.85
N LYS A 92 -26.33 23.17 -11.61
CA LYS A 92 -26.20 23.11 -13.08
C LYS A 92 -24.96 22.32 -13.50
N ILE A 93 -23.83 22.54 -12.83
CA ILE A 93 -22.58 21.82 -13.08
C ILE A 93 -22.74 20.33 -12.78
N LYS A 94 -23.26 19.98 -11.60
CA LYS A 94 -23.49 18.57 -11.23
C LYS A 94 -24.43 17.88 -12.23
N ASN A 95 -25.55 18.52 -12.58
CA ASN A 95 -26.48 17.98 -13.58
C ASN A 95 -25.85 17.85 -14.97
N SER A 96 -24.91 18.72 -15.34
CA SER A 96 -24.12 18.60 -16.57
C SER A 96 -23.28 17.32 -16.60
N ILE A 97 -22.66 16.95 -15.47
CA ILE A 97 -21.96 15.67 -15.32
C ILE A 97 -22.97 14.51 -15.38
N LEU A 98 -23.99 14.53 -14.53
CA LEU A 98 -24.94 13.41 -14.36
C LEU A 98 -25.73 13.11 -15.64
N SER A 99 -26.13 14.13 -16.39
CA SER A 99 -26.90 13.97 -17.65
C SER A 99 -26.16 13.18 -18.74
N LYS A 100 -24.85 12.95 -18.60
CA LYS A 100 -24.06 12.13 -19.52
C LYS A 100 -24.19 10.63 -19.22
N PHE A 101 -24.63 10.26 -18.01
CA PHE A 101 -24.76 8.89 -17.55
C PHE A 101 -26.23 8.43 -17.60
N LYS A 102 -26.45 7.11 -17.73
CA LYS A 102 -27.78 6.50 -17.60
C LYS A 102 -28.09 6.17 -16.15
N GLU A 103 -27.12 5.63 -15.42
CA GLU A 103 -27.24 5.30 -14.00
C GLU A 103 -26.45 6.28 -13.14
N THR A 104 -27.17 7.05 -12.30
CA THR A 104 -26.63 8.22 -11.61
C THR A 104 -26.72 8.19 -10.09
N ASP A 105 -27.42 7.23 -9.48
CA ASP A 105 -27.79 7.32 -8.05
C ASP A 105 -26.57 7.33 -7.11
N ASP A 106 -25.62 6.42 -7.34
CA ASP A 106 -24.35 6.32 -6.61
C ASP A 106 -23.46 7.54 -6.89
N LEU A 107 -23.32 7.92 -8.16
CA LEU A 107 -22.52 9.06 -8.59
C LEU A 107 -23.05 10.39 -8.03
N GLU A 108 -24.36 10.62 -8.05
CA GLU A 108 -24.96 11.82 -7.49
C GLU A 108 -24.70 11.90 -5.99
N LYS A 109 -24.86 10.79 -5.25
CA LYS A 109 -24.56 10.73 -3.82
C LYS A 109 -23.10 11.10 -3.56
N THR A 110 -22.16 10.47 -4.26
CA THR A 110 -20.73 10.72 -4.09
C THR A 110 -20.34 12.16 -4.47
N LEU A 111 -20.89 12.72 -5.55
CA LEU A 111 -20.64 14.13 -5.92
C LEU A 111 -21.15 15.10 -4.85
N ASN A 112 -22.31 14.82 -4.22
CA ASN A 112 -22.80 15.63 -3.10
C ASN A 112 -21.89 15.55 -1.87
N GLU A 113 -21.34 14.36 -1.57
CA GLU A 113 -20.40 14.16 -0.47
C GLU A 113 -19.08 14.89 -0.74
N ILE A 114 -18.56 14.81 -1.98
CA ILE A 114 -17.38 15.55 -2.42
C ILE A 114 -17.59 17.06 -2.25
N GLU A 115 -18.71 17.60 -2.75
CA GLU A 115 -19.00 19.05 -2.66
C GLU A 115 -19.14 19.53 -1.20
N LYS A 116 -19.62 18.66 -0.30
CA LYS A 116 -19.77 18.99 1.11
C LYS A 116 -18.43 18.99 1.85
N GLU A 117 -17.55 18.05 1.54
CA GLU A 117 -16.28 17.85 2.24
C GLU A 117 -15.14 18.70 1.70
N PHE A 118 -15.07 18.86 0.38
CA PHE A 118 -14.05 19.62 -0.33
C PHE A 118 -14.64 20.95 -0.81
N SER A 119 -14.93 21.84 0.14
CA SER A 119 -15.62 23.10 -0.14
C SER A 119 -14.72 24.22 -0.67
N GLN A 120 -13.41 24.00 -0.77
CA GLN A 120 -12.44 24.98 -1.26
C GLN A 120 -12.54 25.14 -2.79
N ASP A 121 -12.19 26.32 -3.30
CA ASP A 121 -12.39 26.69 -4.70
C ASP A 121 -11.61 25.79 -5.67
N GLU A 122 -10.43 25.32 -5.28
CA GLU A 122 -9.59 24.42 -6.06
C GLU A 122 -10.19 23.00 -6.27
N TYR A 123 -11.20 22.63 -5.47
CA TYR A 123 -11.92 21.34 -5.56
C TYR A 123 -13.33 21.48 -6.14
N ASN A 124 -13.66 22.65 -6.71
CA ASN A 124 -14.96 22.90 -7.29
C ASN A 124 -15.27 21.93 -8.44
N LEU A 125 -16.46 21.33 -8.42
CA LEU A 125 -16.91 20.40 -9.46
C LEU A 125 -16.93 21.02 -10.87
N ASP A 126 -16.93 22.34 -11.02
CA ASP A 126 -16.79 23.01 -12.31
C ASP A 126 -15.46 22.69 -12.98
N ILE A 127 -14.38 22.63 -12.18
CA ILE A 127 -13.03 22.30 -12.65
C ILE A 127 -13.02 20.86 -13.17
N LEU A 128 -13.60 19.93 -12.38
CA LEU A 128 -13.78 18.54 -12.79
C LEU A 128 -14.62 18.43 -14.07
N ASN A 129 -15.77 19.11 -14.12
CA ASN A 129 -16.68 19.05 -15.26
C ASN A 129 -16.05 19.58 -16.55
N LYS A 130 -15.29 20.66 -16.49
CA LYS A 130 -14.55 21.21 -17.63
C LYS A 130 -13.51 20.21 -18.15
N LYS A 131 -12.71 19.63 -17.25
CA LYS A 131 -11.70 18.64 -17.60
C LYS A 131 -12.34 17.37 -18.17
N PHE A 132 -13.36 16.84 -17.51
CA PHE A 132 -14.13 15.68 -17.96
C PHE A 132 -14.75 15.92 -19.33
N SER A 133 -15.41 17.05 -19.53
CA SER A 133 -16.03 17.40 -20.82
C SER A 133 -15.02 17.51 -21.96
N SER A 134 -13.75 17.82 -21.68
CA SER A 134 -12.69 17.83 -22.70
C SER A 134 -12.29 16.42 -23.19
N PHE A 135 -12.64 15.38 -22.43
CA PHE A 135 -12.37 13.98 -22.78
C PHE A 135 -13.56 13.28 -23.43
N VAL A 136 -14.77 13.71 -23.10
CA VAL A 136 -16.00 13.05 -23.54
C VAL A 136 -16.20 13.21 -25.05
N LYS A 137 -16.54 12.10 -25.72
CA LYS A 137 -16.89 11.98 -27.13
C LYS A 137 -18.33 11.46 -27.27
N GLU A 138 -18.85 11.45 -28.50
CA GLU A 138 -20.17 10.88 -28.78
C GLU A 138 -20.20 9.35 -28.60
N ASN A 139 -21.34 8.82 -28.15
CA ASN A 139 -21.66 7.38 -28.03
C ASN A 139 -20.81 6.56 -27.05
N GLN A 140 -20.36 7.14 -25.95
CA GLN A 140 -19.64 6.40 -24.90
C GLN A 140 -20.59 5.67 -23.94
N THR A 141 -20.12 4.55 -23.38
CA THR A 141 -20.85 3.81 -22.32
C THR A 141 -20.66 4.45 -20.94
N ASP A 142 -21.51 4.12 -19.97
CA ASP A 142 -21.37 4.59 -18.59
C ASP A 142 -20.01 4.18 -17.97
N ASP A 143 -19.50 2.99 -18.33
CA ASP A 143 -18.18 2.50 -17.89
C ASP A 143 -17.03 3.32 -18.48
N GLU A 144 -17.12 3.69 -19.76
CA GLU A 144 -16.13 4.56 -20.39
C GLU A 144 -16.19 5.98 -19.81
N LEU A 145 -17.39 6.48 -19.50
CA LEU A 145 -17.59 7.79 -18.91
C LEU A 145 -17.07 7.87 -17.48
N ILE A 146 -17.29 6.84 -16.64
CA ILE A 146 -16.75 6.84 -15.27
C ILE A 146 -15.23 6.78 -15.29
N TYR A 147 -14.63 5.98 -16.19
CA TYR A 147 -13.19 5.94 -16.40
C TYR A 147 -12.63 7.33 -16.78
N LEU A 148 -13.27 8.04 -17.71
CA LEU A 148 -12.87 9.39 -18.10
C LEU A 148 -13.03 10.42 -16.98
N LEU A 149 -14.07 10.28 -16.13
CA LEU A 149 -14.30 11.15 -14.98
C LEU A 149 -13.21 10.93 -13.91
N ILE A 150 -12.85 9.67 -13.63
CA ILE A 150 -11.74 9.31 -12.75
C ILE A 150 -10.44 9.91 -13.29
N LYS A 151 -10.15 9.71 -14.58
CA LYS A 151 -8.97 10.27 -15.23
C LYS A 151 -8.91 11.79 -15.12
N ALA A 152 -10.04 12.47 -15.31
CA ALA A 152 -10.12 13.92 -15.15
C ALA A 152 -9.77 14.36 -13.72
N ALA A 153 -10.27 13.67 -12.69
CA ALA A 153 -9.92 13.95 -11.30
C ALA A 153 -8.42 13.71 -11.02
N VAL A 154 -7.85 12.59 -11.52
CA VAL A 154 -6.44 12.26 -11.30
C VAL A 154 -5.50 13.26 -11.98
N GLU A 155 -5.85 13.76 -13.17
CA GLU A 155 -5.06 14.81 -13.85
C GLU A 155 -5.15 16.19 -13.18
N LEU A 156 -6.06 16.38 -12.22
CA LEU A 156 -6.16 17.62 -11.43
C LEU A 156 -5.31 17.60 -10.16
N ILE A 157 -4.68 16.46 -9.83
CA ILE A 157 -3.79 16.35 -8.67
C ILE A 157 -2.56 17.23 -8.92
N SER A 158 -2.35 18.20 -8.03
CA SER A 158 -1.17 19.06 -8.02
C SER A 158 -0.71 19.34 -6.58
N ASN A 159 0.42 20.01 -6.43
CA ASN A 159 0.90 20.43 -5.10
C ASN A 159 -0.07 21.41 -4.43
N GLU A 160 -0.77 22.22 -5.22
CA GLU A 160 -1.74 23.22 -4.76
C GLU A 160 -3.12 22.62 -4.48
N ALA A 161 -3.46 21.51 -5.16
CA ALA A 161 -4.75 20.83 -5.02
C ALA A 161 -4.57 19.31 -4.81
N PRO A 162 -3.88 18.86 -3.74
CA PRO A 162 -3.57 17.45 -3.54
C PRO A 162 -4.82 16.58 -3.32
N ASN A 163 -5.90 17.14 -2.73
CA ASN A 163 -7.07 16.35 -2.35
C ASN A 163 -7.89 15.82 -3.55
N TRP A 164 -7.55 16.21 -4.78
CA TRP A 164 -8.03 15.51 -5.97
C TRP A 164 -7.69 14.02 -5.95
N GLU A 165 -6.66 13.60 -5.19
CA GLU A 165 -6.34 12.17 -5.00
C GLU A 165 -7.44 11.40 -4.25
N PHE A 166 -8.10 12.03 -3.26
CA PHE A 166 -9.21 11.43 -2.52
C PHE A 166 -10.51 11.47 -3.33
N ILE A 167 -10.72 12.56 -4.08
CA ILE A 167 -11.86 12.66 -5.00
C ILE A 167 -11.76 11.58 -6.08
N GLY A 168 -10.58 11.41 -6.68
CA GLY A 168 -10.30 10.34 -7.64
C GLY A 168 -10.53 8.95 -7.04
N ALA A 169 -10.15 8.73 -5.77
CA ALA A 169 -10.41 7.47 -5.07
C ALA A 169 -11.91 7.18 -4.90
N ARG A 170 -12.71 8.19 -4.55
CA ARG A 170 -14.18 8.02 -4.40
C ARG A 170 -14.85 7.66 -5.72
N LEU A 171 -14.40 8.26 -6.82
CA LEU A 171 -14.88 7.93 -8.16
C LEU A 171 -14.44 6.52 -8.58
N LEU A 172 -13.20 6.14 -8.29
CA LEU A 172 -12.70 4.78 -8.54
C LEU A 172 -13.48 3.72 -7.73
N MET A 173 -13.87 4.05 -6.49
CA MET A 173 -14.70 3.16 -5.67
C MET A 173 -16.08 2.91 -6.30
N ILE A 174 -16.66 3.89 -6.99
CA ILE A 174 -17.92 3.69 -7.74
C ILE A 174 -17.70 2.68 -8.87
N GLU A 175 -16.71 2.91 -9.73
CA GLU A 175 -16.37 2.00 -10.84
C GLU A 175 -16.11 0.57 -10.30
N PHE A 176 -15.33 0.47 -9.23
CA PHE A 176 -15.05 -0.80 -8.56
C PHE A 176 -16.34 -1.49 -8.06
N ASN A 177 -17.22 -0.78 -7.36
CA ASN A 177 -18.46 -1.35 -6.85
C ASN A 177 -19.40 -1.81 -7.97
N ARG A 178 -19.42 -1.11 -9.11
CA ARG A 178 -20.18 -1.54 -10.31
C ARG A 178 -19.59 -2.80 -10.94
N SER A 179 -18.29 -3.03 -10.80
CA SER A 179 -17.61 -4.23 -11.31
C SER A 179 -17.85 -5.50 -10.47
N LEU A 180 -18.35 -5.36 -9.24
CA LEU A 180 -18.66 -6.49 -8.35
C LEU A 180 -19.93 -7.20 -8.81
N ASN A 181 -19.76 -8.35 -9.47
CA ASN A 181 -20.86 -9.09 -10.10
C ASN A 181 -21.59 -10.08 -9.18
N LEU A 182 -21.10 -10.31 -7.96
CA LEU A 182 -21.64 -11.32 -7.04
C LEU A 182 -22.36 -10.64 -5.88
N LYS A 183 -23.63 -11.01 -5.67
CA LYS A 183 -24.43 -10.60 -4.53
C LYS A 183 -24.71 -11.82 -3.65
N PHE A 184 -24.55 -11.63 -2.35
CA PHE A 184 -24.79 -12.65 -1.33
C PHE A 184 -25.67 -12.06 -0.23
N ASP A 185 -26.46 -12.90 0.42
CA ASP A 185 -27.35 -12.46 1.50
C ASP A 185 -26.58 -11.98 2.73
N ASN A 186 -25.42 -12.58 3.00
CA ASN A 186 -24.54 -12.21 4.10
C ASN A 186 -23.08 -12.65 3.83
N LEU A 187 -22.16 -12.19 4.69
CA LEU A 187 -20.74 -12.47 4.58
C LEU A 187 -20.40 -13.96 4.72
N TYR A 188 -21.13 -14.71 5.55
CA TYR A 188 -20.89 -16.14 5.75
C TYR A 188 -21.10 -16.93 4.45
N GLU A 189 -22.23 -16.73 3.77
CA GLU A 189 -22.52 -17.40 2.49
C GLU A 189 -21.48 -17.02 1.41
N LYS A 190 -21.01 -15.77 1.43
CA LYS A 190 -19.92 -15.33 0.55
C LYS A 190 -18.61 -16.07 0.84
N ILE A 191 -18.16 -16.11 2.10
CA ILE A 191 -16.94 -16.83 2.48
C ILE A 191 -17.05 -18.31 2.13
N LYS A 192 -18.20 -18.94 2.41
CA LYS A 192 -18.49 -20.33 2.04
C LYS A 192 -18.37 -20.56 0.54
N TYR A 193 -19.03 -19.74 -0.28
CA TYR A 193 -18.90 -19.82 -1.74
C TYR A 193 -17.44 -19.68 -2.20
N LEU A 194 -16.69 -18.72 -1.65
CA LEU A 194 -15.29 -18.51 -2.01
C LEU A 194 -14.39 -19.67 -1.53
N THR A 195 -14.69 -20.28 -0.39
CA THR A 195 -14.01 -21.48 0.10
C THR A 195 -14.28 -22.68 -0.81
N ASP A 196 -15.53 -22.90 -1.21
CA ASP A 196 -15.91 -24.00 -2.12
C ASP A 196 -15.26 -23.86 -3.50
N LYS A 197 -15.02 -22.62 -3.95
CA LYS A 197 -14.28 -22.31 -5.18
C LYS A 197 -12.75 -22.35 -5.01
N GLY A 198 -12.23 -22.60 -3.82
CA GLY A 198 -10.79 -22.63 -3.54
C GLY A 198 -10.13 -21.24 -3.62
N LEU A 199 -10.89 -20.16 -3.46
CA LEU A 199 -10.39 -18.78 -3.43
C LEU A 199 -10.14 -18.29 -2.00
N TYR A 200 -10.89 -18.81 -1.04
CA TYR A 200 -10.71 -18.57 0.40
C TYR A 200 -10.17 -19.80 1.12
N GLY A 201 -9.37 -19.58 2.16
CA GLY A 201 -8.84 -20.63 3.02
C GLY A 201 -9.93 -21.24 3.91
N LYS A 202 -10.10 -22.57 3.78
CA LYS A 202 -11.06 -23.35 4.57
C LYS A 202 -10.88 -23.19 6.09
N TYR A 203 -9.67 -22.88 6.55
CA TYR A 203 -9.36 -22.72 7.96
C TYR A 203 -10.16 -21.60 8.62
N ILE A 204 -10.65 -20.59 7.88
CA ILE A 204 -11.53 -19.55 8.45
C ILE A 204 -12.83 -20.20 8.93
N LEU A 205 -13.50 -20.98 8.08
CA LEU A 205 -14.75 -21.67 8.41
C LEU A 205 -14.55 -22.85 9.37
N GLU A 206 -13.36 -23.44 9.40
CA GLU A 206 -13.01 -24.48 10.39
C GLU A 206 -12.82 -23.90 11.81
N ASN A 207 -12.52 -22.59 11.95
CA ASN A 207 -12.21 -21.96 13.24
C ASN A 207 -13.28 -20.99 13.75
N TYR A 208 -14.14 -20.46 12.87
CA TYR A 208 -15.21 -19.52 13.22
C TYR A 208 -16.59 -20.10 12.88
N SER A 209 -17.52 -19.95 13.82
CA SER A 209 -18.93 -20.29 13.63
C SER A 209 -19.63 -19.30 12.68
N THR A 210 -20.79 -19.68 12.19
CA THR A 210 -21.65 -18.79 11.38
C THR A 210 -21.99 -17.53 12.16
N GLU A 211 -22.34 -17.67 13.44
CA GLU A 211 -22.71 -16.56 14.32
C GLU A 211 -21.55 -15.58 14.51
N GLU A 212 -20.32 -16.08 14.71
CA GLU A 212 -19.13 -15.23 14.83
C GLU A 212 -18.79 -14.49 13.54
N ILE A 213 -18.95 -15.11 12.38
CA ILE A 213 -18.72 -14.44 11.09
C ILE A 213 -19.79 -13.36 10.85
N LEU A 214 -21.03 -13.62 11.22
CA LEU A 214 -22.10 -12.63 11.15
C LEU A 214 -21.85 -11.49 12.15
N GLU A 215 -21.38 -11.76 13.36
CA GLU A 215 -20.93 -10.73 14.31
C GLU A 215 -19.79 -9.89 13.72
N ALA A 216 -18.74 -10.54 13.18
CA ALA A 216 -17.62 -9.85 12.53
C ALA A 216 -18.06 -8.94 11.38
N SER A 217 -19.08 -9.36 10.61
CA SER A 217 -19.62 -8.54 9.51
C SER A 217 -20.20 -7.21 10.00
N THR A 218 -20.67 -7.13 11.26
CA THR A 218 -21.16 -5.88 11.84
C THR A 218 -20.05 -4.87 12.15
N PHE A 219 -18.79 -5.29 12.14
CA PHE A 219 -17.65 -4.40 12.36
C PHE A 219 -17.34 -3.57 11.11
N ILE A 220 -17.76 -4.02 9.93
CA ILE A 220 -17.51 -3.33 8.66
C ILE A 220 -18.10 -1.92 8.69
N ASP A 221 -17.25 -0.95 8.38
CA ASP A 221 -17.59 0.46 8.25
C ASP A 221 -17.20 0.97 6.86
N GLU A 222 -18.19 1.01 5.97
CA GLU A 222 -18.00 1.43 4.57
C GLU A 222 -17.55 2.88 4.44
N THR A 223 -17.72 3.72 5.48
CA THR A 223 -17.24 5.11 5.43
C THR A 223 -15.72 5.19 5.40
N ARG A 224 -15.02 4.13 5.84
CA ARG A 224 -13.55 4.04 5.80
C ARG A 224 -12.99 3.91 4.38
N ASN A 225 -13.83 3.58 3.39
CA ASN A 225 -13.45 3.66 1.99
C ASN A 225 -13.05 5.10 1.58
N ASN A 226 -13.58 6.12 2.26
CA ASN A 226 -13.23 7.53 2.02
C ASN A 226 -11.82 7.91 2.49
N LEU A 227 -11.15 7.05 3.26
CA LEU A 227 -9.76 7.27 3.70
C LEU A 227 -8.74 7.00 2.59
N PHE A 228 -9.10 6.21 1.57
CA PHE A 228 -8.19 5.89 0.49
C PHE A 228 -7.92 7.10 -0.39
N ASN A 229 -6.66 7.27 -0.78
CA ASN A 229 -6.31 8.03 -1.97
C ASN A 229 -6.35 7.12 -3.22
N TYR A 230 -6.29 7.74 -4.40
CA TYR A 230 -6.45 7.03 -5.67
C TYR A 230 -5.41 5.92 -5.87
N SER A 231 -4.12 6.24 -5.64
CA SER A 231 -3.03 5.28 -5.83
C SER A 231 -3.10 4.11 -4.84
N GLY A 232 -3.50 4.38 -3.59
CA GLY A 232 -3.72 3.34 -2.58
C GLY A 232 -4.86 2.40 -2.95
N LEU A 233 -6.01 2.95 -3.37
CA LEU A 233 -7.15 2.13 -3.77
C LEU A 233 -6.87 1.32 -5.03
N ASP A 234 -6.30 1.93 -6.08
CA ASP A 234 -5.93 1.22 -7.32
C ASP A 234 -4.97 0.05 -7.03
N LEU A 235 -3.97 0.27 -6.15
CA LEU A 235 -3.06 -0.79 -5.73
C LEU A 235 -3.78 -1.92 -4.97
N VAL A 236 -4.69 -1.58 -4.06
CA VAL A 236 -5.50 -2.57 -3.32
C VAL A 236 -6.32 -3.42 -4.28
N ILE A 237 -7.07 -2.78 -5.18
CA ILE A 237 -7.92 -3.46 -6.16
C ILE A 237 -7.11 -4.40 -7.04
N ARG A 238 -5.99 -3.93 -7.60
CA ARG A 238 -5.21 -4.70 -8.57
C ARG A 238 -4.43 -5.86 -7.96
N ARG A 239 -3.99 -5.74 -6.70
CA ARG A 239 -2.95 -6.63 -6.16
C ARG A 239 -3.37 -7.41 -4.92
N TYR A 240 -4.29 -6.88 -4.11
CA TYR A 240 -4.54 -7.41 -2.77
C TYR A 240 -5.90 -8.06 -2.60
N LEU A 241 -6.92 -7.58 -3.31
CA LEU A 241 -8.24 -8.19 -3.30
C LEU A 241 -8.23 -9.59 -3.92
N ILE A 242 -9.12 -10.44 -3.44
CA ILE A 242 -9.38 -11.73 -4.07
C ILE A 242 -10.14 -11.51 -5.38
N VAL A 243 -9.61 -12.12 -6.44
CA VAL A 243 -10.22 -12.19 -7.77
C VAL A 243 -10.64 -13.62 -8.07
N ASP A 244 -11.62 -13.79 -8.94
CA ASP A 244 -11.97 -15.08 -9.51
C ASP A 244 -10.98 -15.52 -10.60
N TYR A 245 -11.25 -16.68 -11.22
CA TYR A 245 -10.41 -17.24 -12.28
C TYR A 245 -10.41 -16.43 -13.58
N ASP A 246 -11.35 -15.48 -13.74
CA ASP A 246 -11.43 -14.55 -14.86
C ASP A 246 -10.81 -13.17 -14.53
N ASN A 247 -10.08 -13.07 -13.41
CA ASN A 247 -9.48 -11.85 -12.86
C ASN A 247 -10.49 -10.75 -12.48
N LYS A 248 -11.73 -11.12 -12.16
CA LYS A 248 -12.72 -10.15 -11.66
C LYS A 248 -12.69 -10.10 -10.13
N PRO A 249 -12.73 -8.91 -9.52
CA PRO A 249 -12.76 -8.79 -8.07
C PRO A 249 -14.03 -9.42 -7.50
N VAL A 250 -13.87 -10.16 -6.40
CA VAL A 250 -14.98 -10.80 -5.67
C VAL A 250 -14.99 -10.44 -4.19
N GLU A 251 -14.08 -9.58 -3.75
CA GLU A 251 -13.89 -9.12 -2.38
C GLU A 251 -13.82 -7.59 -2.35
N THR A 252 -14.38 -6.92 -1.34
CA THR A 252 -14.25 -5.47 -1.14
C THR A 252 -13.04 -5.14 -0.25
N PRO A 253 -12.54 -3.89 -0.25
CA PRO A 253 -11.47 -3.48 0.68
C PRO A 253 -11.81 -3.71 2.16
N GLN A 254 -13.06 -3.50 2.57
CA GLN A 254 -13.46 -3.72 3.96
C GLN A 254 -13.54 -5.21 4.30
N GLU A 255 -14.04 -6.05 3.40
CA GLU A 255 -14.01 -7.52 3.54
C GLU A 255 -12.57 -8.04 3.59
N MET A 256 -11.68 -7.47 2.78
CA MET A 256 -10.26 -7.79 2.77
C MET A 256 -9.63 -7.56 4.15
N TYR A 257 -9.88 -6.39 4.77
CA TYR A 257 -9.37 -6.09 6.11
C TYR A 257 -9.98 -7.00 7.18
N LEU A 258 -11.29 -7.24 7.13
CA LEU A 258 -11.97 -8.11 8.08
C LEU A 258 -11.46 -9.56 7.97
N GLY A 259 -11.27 -10.06 6.75
CA GLY A 259 -10.73 -11.38 6.50
C GLY A 259 -9.29 -11.55 6.99
N ILE A 260 -8.45 -10.50 6.88
CA ILE A 260 -7.12 -10.50 7.51
C ILE A 260 -7.26 -10.56 9.04
N ALA A 261 -8.16 -9.76 9.63
CA ALA A 261 -8.36 -9.73 11.06
C ALA A 261 -8.83 -11.10 11.62
N LEU A 262 -9.76 -11.77 10.93
CA LEU A 262 -10.18 -13.13 11.24
C LEU A 262 -9.00 -14.11 11.19
N HIS A 263 -8.15 -14.04 10.16
CA HIS A 263 -6.97 -14.90 10.10
C HIS A 263 -6.03 -14.65 11.28
N LEU A 264 -5.68 -13.40 11.57
CA LEU A 264 -4.70 -13.07 12.60
C LEU A 264 -5.20 -13.42 14.01
N ALA A 265 -6.50 -13.30 14.27
CA ALA A 265 -7.09 -13.60 15.57
C ALA A 265 -7.50 -15.07 15.75
N MET A 266 -7.39 -15.93 14.74
CA MET A 266 -8.00 -17.28 14.79
C MET A 266 -7.55 -18.14 15.98
N GLN A 267 -6.31 -17.95 16.43
CA GLN A 267 -5.68 -18.69 17.55
C GLN A 267 -5.81 -17.96 18.90
N GLU A 268 -6.46 -16.80 18.96
CA GLU A 268 -6.70 -16.10 20.22
C GLU A 268 -7.65 -16.89 21.12
N LYS A 269 -7.22 -17.17 22.35
CA LYS A 269 -7.94 -18.08 23.26
C LYS A 269 -9.07 -17.39 24.03
N ASN A 270 -8.89 -16.11 24.37
CA ASN A 270 -9.83 -15.32 25.14
C ASN A 270 -10.20 -14.07 24.35
N ASN A 271 -11.48 -13.69 24.36
CA ASN A 271 -11.98 -12.48 23.69
C ASN A 271 -11.59 -12.41 22.20
N ARG A 272 -11.60 -13.54 21.49
CA ARG A 272 -11.19 -13.62 20.08
C ARG A 272 -11.88 -12.57 19.18
N MET A 273 -13.19 -12.38 19.34
CA MET A 273 -13.94 -11.40 18.56
C MET A 273 -13.56 -9.95 18.88
N LEU A 274 -13.11 -9.67 20.11
CA LEU A 274 -12.53 -8.36 20.45
C LEU A 274 -11.25 -8.11 19.64
N TYR A 275 -10.35 -9.10 19.56
CA TYR A 275 -9.14 -8.98 18.73
C TYR A 275 -9.46 -8.86 17.25
N VAL A 276 -10.44 -9.59 16.73
CA VAL A 276 -10.92 -9.41 15.34
C VAL A 276 -11.32 -7.96 15.11
N LYS A 277 -12.09 -7.37 16.02
CA LYS A 277 -12.50 -5.96 15.92
C LYS A 277 -11.31 -5.01 15.99
N GLU A 278 -10.41 -5.18 16.95
CA GLU A 278 -9.23 -4.32 17.11
C GLU A 278 -8.30 -4.38 15.89
N PHE A 279 -8.06 -5.57 15.35
CA PHE A 279 -7.28 -5.74 14.13
C PHE A 279 -7.97 -5.12 12.93
N TYR A 280 -9.28 -5.34 12.76
CA TYR A 280 -10.05 -4.70 11.70
C TYR A 280 -9.98 -3.17 11.80
N ASP A 281 -10.23 -2.62 12.99
CA ASP A 281 -10.20 -1.17 13.24
C ASP A 281 -8.82 -0.58 12.94
N MET A 282 -7.75 -1.21 13.42
CA MET A 282 -6.39 -0.77 13.18
C MET A 282 -6.02 -0.77 11.69
N LEU A 283 -6.40 -1.83 10.96
CA LEU A 283 -6.09 -1.99 9.54
C LEU A 283 -6.90 -1.05 8.65
N SER A 284 -8.23 -1.03 8.82
CA SER A 284 -9.14 -0.26 7.96
C SER A 284 -9.14 1.25 8.24
N THR A 285 -8.62 1.68 9.39
CA THR A 285 -8.34 3.12 9.68
C THR A 285 -6.90 3.52 9.39
N PHE A 286 -6.12 2.64 8.77
CA PHE A 286 -4.71 2.86 8.38
C PHE A 286 -3.76 3.23 9.53
N LYS A 287 -4.10 2.87 10.78
CA LYS A 287 -3.19 3.05 11.92
C LYS A 287 -1.95 2.17 11.81
N VAL A 288 -2.11 0.99 11.21
CA VAL A 288 -1.02 0.06 10.90
C VAL A 288 -1.27 -0.56 9.52
N THR A 289 -0.19 -0.80 8.78
CA THR A 289 -0.20 -1.62 7.57
C THR A 289 0.58 -2.91 7.82
N MET A 290 0.24 -3.96 7.07
CA MET A 290 0.92 -5.24 7.15
C MET A 290 1.86 -5.42 5.96
N ALA A 291 2.84 -6.32 6.11
CA ALA A 291 3.68 -6.71 5.00
C ALA A 291 2.82 -7.27 3.84
N THR A 292 3.27 -7.07 2.60
CA THR A 292 2.60 -7.56 1.38
C THR A 292 2.12 -9.02 1.47
N PRO A 293 2.92 -10.02 1.92
CA PRO A 293 2.44 -11.39 2.05
C PRO A 293 1.23 -11.53 2.98
N THR A 294 1.23 -10.87 4.15
CA THR A 294 0.08 -10.86 5.06
C THR A 294 -1.14 -10.22 4.38
N LEU A 295 -0.99 -9.04 3.77
CA LEU A 295 -2.11 -8.36 3.11
C LEU A 295 -2.66 -9.12 1.90
N ALA A 296 -1.86 -9.92 1.21
CA ALA A 296 -2.27 -10.62 -0.01
C ALA A 296 -2.76 -12.06 0.26
N ASN A 297 -2.22 -12.73 1.28
CA ASN A 297 -2.36 -14.18 1.44
C ASN A 297 -3.19 -14.60 2.66
N SER A 298 -3.41 -13.73 3.67
CA SER A 298 -4.10 -14.12 4.91
C SER A 298 -5.50 -14.71 4.71
N ARG A 299 -6.19 -14.51 3.58
CA ARG A 299 -7.49 -15.14 3.35
C ARG A 299 -7.46 -16.26 2.34
N LYS A 300 -6.34 -16.46 1.65
CA LYS A 300 -6.21 -17.44 0.57
C LYS A 300 -5.94 -18.85 1.15
N PRO A 301 -6.18 -19.93 0.40
CA PRO A 301 -5.83 -21.28 0.85
C PRO A 301 -4.35 -21.45 1.15
N ILE A 302 -3.49 -20.92 0.27
CA ILE A 302 -2.04 -20.84 0.48
C ILE A 302 -1.74 -19.50 1.15
N HIS A 303 -1.44 -19.54 2.45
CA HIS A 303 -1.38 -18.37 3.33
C HIS A 303 0.01 -18.14 3.93
N GLN A 304 1.06 -18.05 3.08
CA GLN A 304 2.38 -17.64 3.54
C GLN A 304 2.36 -16.15 3.91
N LEU A 305 2.46 -15.86 5.21
CA LEU A 305 2.41 -14.49 5.76
C LEU A 305 3.77 -13.79 5.79
N SER A 306 4.87 -14.53 5.60
CA SER A 306 6.23 -14.00 5.68
C SER A 306 6.92 -14.05 4.31
N SER A 307 7.68 -13.01 3.99
CA SER A 307 8.39 -12.91 2.71
C SER A 307 9.90 -12.89 2.83
N CYS A 308 10.47 -12.71 4.02
CA CYS A 308 11.93 -12.57 4.19
C CYS A 308 12.46 -13.73 5.02
N PHE A 309 13.45 -14.45 4.49
CA PHE A 309 14.05 -15.61 5.13
C PHE A 309 15.57 -15.51 5.13
N ILE A 310 16.23 -16.20 6.05
CA ILE A 310 17.69 -16.26 6.17
C ILE A 310 18.11 -17.72 6.26
N ASP A 311 19.16 -18.10 5.55
CA ASP A 311 19.81 -19.40 5.68
C ASP A 311 21.33 -19.27 5.68
N THR A 312 21.96 -20.15 6.45
CA THR A 312 23.41 -20.25 6.57
C THR A 312 23.87 -21.45 5.77
N VAL A 313 24.59 -21.19 4.67
CA VAL A 313 24.96 -22.21 3.70
C VAL A 313 26.09 -23.08 4.25
N PRO A 314 25.87 -24.38 4.53
CA PRO A 314 26.92 -25.23 5.09
C PRO A 314 28.02 -25.54 4.06
N ASP A 315 29.26 -25.71 4.52
CA ASP A 315 30.41 -26.10 3.68
C ASP A 315 30.42 -27.59 3.29
N SER A 316 29.36 -28.02 2.60
CA SER A 316 29.20 -29.37 2.05
C SER A 316 28.32 -29.33 0.81
N LEU A 317 28.52 -30.27 -0.11
CA LEU A 317 27.73 -30.36 -1.35
C LEU A 317 26.23 -30.47 -1.04
N ASP A 318 25.86 -31.40 -0.15
CA ASP A 318 24.47 -31.63 0.23
C ASP A 318 23.87 -30.41 0.94
N GLY A 319 24.65 -29.74 1.79
CA GLY A 319 24.23 -28.50 2.46
C GLY A 319 23.95 -27.37 1.48
N ILE A 320 24.85 -27.14 0.51
CA ILE A 320 24.70 -26.10 -0.50
C ILE A 320 23.45 -26.34 -1.35
N TYR A 321 23.26 -27.56 -1.86
CA TYR A 321 22.08 -27.88 -2.68
C TYR A 321 20.78 -27.85 -1.87
N ARG A 322 20.81 -28.20 -0.58
CA ARG A 322 19.65 -28.02 0.30
C ARG A 322 19.28 -26.55 0.47
N SER A 323 20.26 -25.66 0.66
CA SER A 323 20.00 -24.22 0.74
C SER A 323 19.43 -23.67 -0.58
N LEU A 324 19.88 -24.16 -1.73
CA LEU A 324 19.30 -23.82 -3.04
C LEU A 324 17.86 -24.32 -3.20
N ASP A 325 17.56 -25.54 -2.78
CA ASP A 325 16.19 -26.09 -2.79
C ASP A 325 15.26 -25.30 -1.86
N ASN A 326 15.74 -24.93 -0.66
CA ASN A 326 15.02 -24.04 0.24
C ASN A 326 14.74 -22.67 -0.42
N PHE A 327 15.74 -22.09 -1.08
CA PHE A 327 15.58 -20.84 -1.81
C PHE A 327 14.54 -20.93 -2.92
N ALA A 328 14.57 -21.99 -3.73
CA ALA A 328 13.56 -22.23 -4.76
C ALA A 328 12.14 -22.32 -4.15
N LYS A 329 11.96 -23.03 -3.03
CA LYS A 329 10.66 -23.15 -2.35
C LYS A 329 10.16 -21.82 -1.79
N VAL A 330 11.05 -21.03 -1.19
CA VAL A 330 10.74 -19.68 -0.68
C VAL A 330 10.37 -18.75 -1.84
N SER A 331 11.15 -18.75 -2.92
CA SER A 331 10.94 -17.86 -4.08
C SER A 331 9.65 -18.19 -4.83
N LYS A 332 9.28 -19.48 -4.90
CA LYS A 332 8.01 -19.93 -5.49
C LYS A 332 6.79 -19.22 -4.89
N LEU A 333 6.86 -18.86 -3.61
CA LEU A 333 5.79 -18.17 -2.88
C LEU A 333 6.03 -16.66 -2.74
N GLY A 334 6.94 -16.12 -3.54
CA GLY A 334 7.26 -14.70 -3.58
C GLY A 334 8.15 -14.19 -2.44
N GLY A 335 8.78 -15.10 -1.71
CA GLY A 335 9.75 -14.74 -0.67
C GLY A 335 11.12 -14.39 -1.24
N GLY A 336 11.84 -13.50 -0.57
CA GLY A 336 13.26 -13.25 -0.75
C GLY A 336 14.09 -13.95 0.32
N MET A 337 15.37 -14.20 0.02
CA MET A 337 16.24 -14.96 0.91
C MET A 337 17.62 -14.31 1.07
N GLY A 338 18.03 -14.15 2.31
CA GLY A 338 19.42 -13.87 2.69
C GLY A 338 20.18 -15.19 2.80
N LEU A 339 21.26 -15.34 2.04
CA LEU A 339 22.10 -16.54 2.04
C LEU A 339 23.49 -16.17 2.54
N TYR A 340 23.85 -16.69 3.70
CA TYR A 340 25.18 -16.46 4.27
C TYR A 340 26.17 -17.54 3.78
N PHE A 341 27.18 -17.11 3.03
CA PHE A 341 28.17 -17.98 2.40
C PHE A 341 29.52 -18.01 3.13
N GLY A 342 29.69 -17.29 4.24
CA GLY A 342 30.98 -17.20 4.94
C GLY A 342 31.48 -18.51 5.55
N LYS A 343 30.63 -19.55 5.63
CA LYS A 343 31.02 -20.92 6.00
C LYS A 343 31.73 -21.65 4.87
N VAL A 344 31.37 -21.37 3.62
CA VAL A 344 31.77 -22.15 2.44
C VAL A 344 33.23 -21.89 2.12
N ARG A 345 33.99 -22.97 1.90
CA ARG A 345 35.44 -22.87 1.67
C ARG A 345 35.80 -22.02 0.45
N ALA A 346 36.89 -21.27 0.59
CA ALA A 346 37.36 -20.34 -0.45
C ALA A 346 38.03 -21.06 -1.64
N LYS A 347 38.29 -20.31 -2.72
CA LYS A 347 39.02 -20.81 -3.89
C LYS A 347 40.41 -21.29 -3.50
N GLY A 348 40.75 -22.50 -3.95
CA GLY A 348 42.00 -23.17 -3.58
C GLY A 348 41.98 -23.88 -2.22
N GLY A 349 40.83 -23.88 -1.52
CA GLY A 349 40.62 -24.70 -0.32
C GLY A 349 40.80 -26.20 -0.58
N SER A 350 41.04 -26.97 0.48
CA SER A 350 41.23 -28.42 0.35
C SER A 350 39.91 -29.17 0.17
N ILE A 351 39.90 -30.30 -0.53
CA ILE A 351 38.74 -31.21 -0.63
C ILE A 351 39.25 -32.62 -0.40
N ARG A 352 38.72 -33.33 0.61
CA ARG A 352 39.15 -34.70 0.98
C ARG A 352 40.68 -34.83 1.14
N GLY A 353 41.33 -33.77 1.64
CA GLY A 353 42.79 -33.72 1.80
C GLY A 353 43.58 -33.24 0.58
N PHE A 354 42.97 -33.15 -0.61
CA PHE A 354 43.61 -32.57 -1.80
C PHE A 354 43.63 -31.04 -1.71
N LYS A 355 44.82 -30.45 -1.61
CA LYS A 355 45.02 -28.99 -1.57
C LYS A 355 44.71 -28.36 -2.95
N ASN A 356 44.30 -27.08 -2.96
CA ASN A 356 44.02 -26.32 -4.19
C ASN A 356 42.87 -26.89 -5.06
N ALA A 357 41.91 -27.57 -4.43
CA ALA A 357 40.85 -28.28 -5.15
C ALA A 357 39.54 -27.49 -5.25
N ALA A 358 39.23 -26.63 -4.26
CA ALA A 358 37.95 -25.93 -4.22
C ALA A 358 37.84 -24.79 -5.24
N GLY A 359 36.66 -24.65 -5.83
CA GLY A 359 36.34 -23.62 -6.83
C GLY A 359 35.97 -22.25 -6.26
N GLY A 360 35.81 -22.13 -4.94
CA GLY A 360 35.39 -20.93 -4.23
C GLY A 360 33.88 -20.66 -4.25
N VAL A 361 33.47 -19.60 -3.56
CA VAL A 361 32.05 -19.27 -3.33
C VAL A 361 31.32 -18.80 -4.58
N ILE A 362 32.02 -18.13 -5.50
CA ILE A 362 31.42 -17.47 -6.69
C ILE A 362 30.65 -18.46 -7.57
N ARG A 363 31.15 -19.68 -7.74
CA ARG A 363 30.50 -20.72 -8.56
C ARG A 363 29.19 -21.19 -7.96
N TRP A 364 29.10 -21.24 -6.63
CA TRP A 364 27.88 -21.61 -5.92
C TRP A 364 26.88 -20.47 -5.92
N ILE A 365 27.35 -19.23 -5.76
CA ILE A 365 26.51 -18.02 -5.84
C ILE A 365 25.88 -17.89 -7.22
N ARG A 366 26.56 -18.32 -8.29
CA ARG A 366 25.96 -18.39 -9.63
C ARG A 366 24.76 -19.34 -9.69
N LEU A 367 24.76 -20.45 -8.95
CA LEU A 367 23.56 -21.31 -8.89
C LEU A 367 22.40 -20.61 -8.18
N VAL A 368 22.69 -19.78 -7.17
CA VAL A 368 21.68 -18.92 -6.53
C VAL A 368 21.10 -17.94 -7.55
N ASN A 369 21.96 -17.30 -8.36
CA ASN A 369 21.55 -16.41 -9.44
C ASN A 369 20.57 -17.09 -10.40
N ASP A 370 20.98 -18.23 -10.95
CA ASP A 370 20.19 -18.94 -11.95
C ASP A 370 18.88 -19.46 -11.34
N THR A 371 18.87 -19.81 -10.06
CA THR A 371 17.65 -20.17 -9.33
C THR A 371 16.73 -18.97 -9.14
N ALA A 372 17.26 -17.79 -8.83
CA ALA A 372 16.49 -16.55 -8.66
C ALA A 372 15.80 -16.12 -9.97
N VAL A 373 16.47 -16.34 -11.10
CA VAL A 373 15.93 -16.09 -12.44
C VAL A 373 14.90 -17.17 -12.83
N ALA A 374 15.18 -18.45 -12.55
CA ALA A 374 14.31 -19.55 -12.97
C ALA A 374 13.01 -19.64 -12.14
N VAL A 375 13.06 -19.28 -10.86
CA VAL A 375 11.90 -19.30 -9.95
C VAL A 375 11.39 -17.88 -9.73
N ASP A 376 10.98 -17.26 -10.83
CA ASP A 376 10.31 -15.97 -10.82
C ASP A 376 8.86 -16.11 -10.34
N GLN A 377 8.31 -15.01 -9.82
CA GLN A 377 6.99 -14.96 -9.20
C GLN A 377 5.89 -14.96 -10.28
N LEU A 378 5.78 -16.05 -11.05
CA LEU A 378 4.86 -16.17 -12.19
C LEU A 378 5.06 -15.05 -13.23
N GLY A 379 6.31 -14.68 -13.51
CA GLY A 379 6.68 -13.61 -14.44
C GLY A 379 6.39 -12.18 -13.96
N VAL A 380 5.93 -11.97 -12.72
CA VAL A 380 5.62 -10.63 -12.19
C VAL A 380 6.84 -9.94 -11.59
N ARG A 381 7.73 -10.70 -10.92
CA ARG A 381 9.01 -10.24 -10.33
C ARG A 381 10.04 -11.37 -10.27
N SER A 382 11.30 -11.06 -10.56
CA SER A 382 12.42 -11.99 -10.35
C SER A 382 12.56 -12.37 -8.86
N GLY A 383 13.02 -13.60 -8.58
CA GLY A 383 13.39 -13.99 -7.23
C GLY A 383 14.47 -13.05 -6.68
N ALA A 384 14.38 -12.68 -5.40
CA ALA A 384 15.33 -11.76 -4.78
C ALA A 384 16.20 -12.51 -3.76
N ALA A 385 17.51 -12.56 -4.01
CA ALA A 385 18.48 -13.15 -3.10
C ALA A 385 19.56 -12.13 -2.72
N ALA A 386 19.77 -11.95 -1.42
CA ALA A 386 20.92 -11.24 -0.89
C ALA A 386 21.96 -12.25 -0.41
N VAL A 387 23.20 -12.15 -0.87
CA VAL A 387 24.28 -13.08 -0.51
C VAL A 387 25.27 -12.37 0.38
N TYR A 388 25.56 -12.94 1.55
CA TYR A 388 26.43 -12.35 2.56
C TYR A 388 27.77 -13.08 2.61
N LEU A 389 28.85 -12.31 2.67
CA LEU A 389 30.22 -12.82 2.82
C LEU A 389 31.03 -11.92 3.75
N ASP A 390 31.90 -12.49 4.57
CA ASP A 390 32.72 -11.70 5.48
C ASP A 390 33.85 -10.92 4.78
N VAL A 391 34.17 -9.74 5.32
CA VAL A 391 35.30 -8.91 4.85
C VAL A 391 36.67 -9.58 5.04
N TRP A 392 36.76 -10.65 5.84
CA TRP A 392 37.98 -11.44 6.02
C TRP A 392 37.99 -12.70 5.14
N HIS A 393 36.93 -12.96 4.36
CA HIS A 393 36.87 -14.16 3.51
C HIS A 393 37.82 -14.03 2.30
N LYS A 394 38.56 -15.09 1.99
CA LYS A 394 39.61 -15.10 0.94
C LYS A 394 39.11 -14.82 -0.48
N ASP A 395 37.85 -15.10 -0.76
CA ASP A 395 37.18 -14.80 -2.03
C ASP A 395 36.54 -13.39 -2.09
N LEU A 396 36.70 -12.54 -1.07
CA LEU A 396 36.09 -11.20 -1.02
C LEU A 396 36.37 -10.35 -2.28
N PRO A 397 37.63 -10.23 -2.78
CA PRO A 397 37.90 -9.38 -3.94
C PRO A 397 37.16 -9.79 -5.21
N GLU A 398 36.98 -11.10 -5.42
CA GLU A 398 36.22 -11.65 -6.53
C GLU A 398 34.71 -11.47 -6.30
N PHE A 399 34.25 -11.62 -5.06
CA PHE A 399 32.86 -11.41 -4.68
C PHE A 399 32.40 -9.96 -4.92
N LEU A 400 33.25 -8.98 -4.60
CA LEU A 400 33.01 -7.56 -4.89
C LEU A 400 32.92 -7.24 -6.39
N GLN A 401 33.27 -8.17 -7.27
CA GLN A 401 33.21 -8.00 -8.73
C GLN A 401 32.09 -8.80 -9.38
N ILE A 402 31.25 -9.49 -8.60
CA ILE A 402 30.30 -10.48 -9.14
C ILE A 402 29.19 -9.86 -9.99
N ARG A 403 28.86 -8.59 -9.78
CA ARG A 403 27.84 -7.84 -10.55
C ARG A 403 28.41 -6.90 -11.61
N THR A 404 29.73 -6.74 -11.69
CA THR A 404 30.32 -5.82 -12.66
C THR A 404 30.20 -6.38 -14.07
N ASN A 405 30.01 -5.50 -15.07
CA ASN A 405 29.76 -5.89 -16.47
C ASN A 405 31.01 -6.42 -17.20
N ASN A 406 32.20 -6.24 -16.63
CA ASN A 406 33.47 -6.64 -17.25
C ASN A 406 34.02 -7.90 -16.57
N GLY A 407 34.65 -8.79 -17.34
CA GLY A 407 35.34 -9.98 -16.83
C GLY A 407 34.80 -11.28 -17.43
N ASP A 408 35.11 -12.42 -16.80
CA ASP A 408 34.57 -13.72 -17.20
C ASP A 408 33.14 -13.88 -16.69
N ASP A 409 32.17 -13.96 -17.61
CA ASP A 409 30.75 -14.19 -17.32
C ASP A 409 30.51 -15.42 -16.44
N ARG A 410 31.42 -16.42 -16.48
CA ARG A 410 31.29 -17.60 -15.63
C ARG A 410 31.41 -17.31 -14.14
N LEU A 411 31.94 -16.15 -13.78
CA LEU A 411 32.14 -15.65 -12.42
C LEU A 411 31.20 -14.49 -12.09
N LYS A 412 30.11 -14.33 -12.86
CA LYS A 412 29.12 -13.28 -12.66
C LYS A 412 27.80 -13.82 -12.13
N ALA A 413 27.10 -12.96 -11.42
CA ALA A 413 25.78 -13.20 -10.85
C ALA A 413 25.07 -11.84 -10.71
N HIS A 414 24.42 -11.38 -11.79
CA HIS A 414 23.87 -10.03 -11.89
C HIS A 414 22.56 -9.85 -11.11
N ASP A 415 21.82 -10.94 -10.89
CA ASP A 415 20.49 -11.00 -10.29
C ASP A 415 20.51 -11.21 -8.76
N ILE A 416 21.70 -11.33 -8.16
CA ILE A 416 21.86 -11.38 -6.71
C ILE A 416 22.29 -10.01 -6.16
N PHE A 417 22.00 -9.77 -4.88
CA PHE A 417 22.47 -8.59 -4.15
C PHE A 417 23.62 -8.99 -3.21
N PRO A 418 24.89 -8.69 -3.53
CA PRO A 418 25.99 -9.00 -2.63
C PRO A 418 25.90 -8.10 -1.39
N ALA A 419 26.31 -8.64 -0.24
CA ALA A 419 26.39 -7.98 1.04
C ALA A 419 27.66 -8.44 1.76
N VAL A 420 28.30 -7.52 2.48
CA VAL A 420 29.54 -7.81 3.21
C VAL A 420 29.31 -7.64 4.71
N CYS A 421 29.76 -8.63 5.48
CA CYS A 421 29.78 -8.60 6.94
C CYS A 421 31.10 -8.02 7.44
N TYR A 422 31.04 -7.00 8.29
CA TYR A 422 32.18 -6.24 8.78
C TYR A 422 32.29 -6.31 10.30
N PRO A 423 33.20 -7.13 10.84
CA PRO A 423 33.52 -7.08 12.27
C PRO A 423 34.00 -5.68 12.66
N ASP A 424 33.64 -5.20 13.85
CA ASP A 424 34.05 -3.88 14.36
C ASP A 424 35.56 -3.61 14.20
N TYR A 425 36.38 -4.64 14.43
CA TYR A 425 37.83 -4.56 14.31
C TYR A 425 38.30 -4.15 12.90
N PHE A 426 37.58 -4.53 11.84
CA PHE A 426 37.91 -4.06 10.49
C PHE A 426 37.82 -2.53 10.40
N TRP A 427 36.75 -1.95 10.95
CA TRP A 427 36.57 -0.49 10.93
C TRP A 427 37.52 0.23 11.89
N GLU A 428 37.88 -0.39 13.03
CA GLU A 428 38.96 0.10 13.89
C GLU A 428 40.28 0.22 13.12
N GLU A 429 40.67 -0.83 12.39
CA GLU A 429 41.89 -0.85 11.58
C GLU A 429 41.82 0.15 10.42
N VAL A 430 40.68 0.29 9.74
CA VAL A 430 40.48 1.33 8.71
C VAL A 430 40.70 2.73 9.28
N LYS A 431 40.25 3.00 10.51
CA LYS A 431 40.37 4.31 11.16
C LYS A 431 41.78 4.60 11.67
N THR A 432 42.44 3.59 12.24
CA THR A 432 43.69 3.78 13.01
C THR A 432 44.94 3.34 12.27
N ASN A 433 44.80 2.47 11.26
CA ASN A 433 45.91 1.78 10.60
C ASN A 433 45.60 1.52 9.11
N LEU A 434 45.10 2.54 8.39
CA LEU A 434 44.67 2.39 6.99
C LEU A 434 45.76 1.87 6.03
N GLU A 435 47.02 2.19 6.30
CA GLU A 435 48.18 1.74 5.51
C GLU A 435 48.66 0.32 5.93
N GLY A 436 47.98 -0.30 6.88
CA GLY A 436 48.22 -1.67 7.34
C GLY A 436 47.69 -2.73 6.37
N ASN A 437 47.95 -3.98 6.76
CA ASN A 437 47.53 -5.16 6.01
C ASN A 437 46.29 -5.81 6.64
N TRP A 438 45.36 -6.22 5.80
CA TRP A 438 44.25 -7.10 6.17
C TRP A 438 44.51 -8.52 5.67
N TYR A 439 44.14 -9.51 6.47
CA TYR A 439 44.43 -10.91 6.21
C TYR A 439 43.15 -11.66 5.90
N LEU A 440 43.09 -12.25 4.71
CA LEU A 440 41.95 -13.03 4.27
C LEU A 440 42.22 -14.53 4.37
N PHE A 441 41.21 -15.29 4.80
CA PHE A 441 41.32 -16.70 5.15
C PHE A 441 40.30 -17.59 4.45
N ASP A 442 40.61 -18.89 4.35
CA ASP A 442 39.65 -19.93 4.02
C ASP A 442 38.99 -20.44 5.33
N PRO A 443 37.65 -20.28 5.51
CA PRO A 443 36.96 -20.70 6.73
C PRO A 443 37.14 -22.20 7.03
N HIS A 444 37.26 -23.03 6.00
CA HIS A 444 37.49 -24.47 6.15
C HIS A 444 38.86 -24.79 6.74
N GLU A 445 39.88 -24.03 6.37
CA GLU A 445 41.24 -24.19 6.89
C GLU A 445 41.31 -23.76 8.36
N ILE A 446 40.68 -22.63 8.71
CA ILE A 446 40.55 -22.20 10.12
C ILE A 446 39.89 -23.31 10.94
N LYS A 447 38.73 -23.82 10.51
CA LYS A 447 38.03 -24.90 11.22
C LYS A 447 38.91 -26.14 11.40
N THR A 448 39.64 -26.53 10.35
CA THR A 448 40.47 -27.74 10.36
C THR A 448 41.65 -27.61 11.32
N ILE A 449 42.29 -26.44 11.41
CA ILE A 449 43.50 -26.22 12.21
C ILE A 449 43.18 -25.79 13.65
N LYS A 450 42.18 -24.92 13.81
CA LYS A 450 41.83 -24.30 15.09
C LYS A 450 40.66 -24.98 15.80
N GLY A 451 39.81 -25.71 15.08
CA GLY A 451 38.64 -26.40 15.63
C GLY A 451 37.42 -25.50 15.86
N TYR A 452 37.48 -24.22 15.49
CA TYR A 452 36.38 -23.27 15.59
C TYR A 452 36.07 -22.61 14.24
N TYR A 453 34.88 -22.03 14.14
CA TYR A 453 34.49 -21.13 13.05
C TYR A 453 34.69 -19.68 13.51
N LEU A 454 35.37 -18.88 12.71
CA LEU A 454 35.67 -17.50 13.08
C LEU A 454 34.38 -16.65 13.04
N GLU A 455 33.57 -16.86 12.02
CA GLU A 455 32.26 -16.24 11.83
C GLU A 455 31.20 -16.57 12.89
N ASP A 456 31.42 -17.57 13.75
CA ASP A 456 30.52 -17.87 14.88
C ASP A 456 30.88 -17.05 16.14
N SER A 457 31.77 -16.08 16.02
CA SER A 457 32.15 -15.16 17.10
C SER A 457 31.97 -13.70 16.70
N TYR A 458 31.87 -12.82 17.69
CA TYR A 458 31.72 -11.37 17.51
C TYR A 458 32.50 -10.61 18.60
N GLY A 459 32.67 -9.30 18.43
CA GLY A 459 33.34 -8.42 19.39
C GLY A 459 34.79 -8.84 19.71
N ASP A 460 35.19 -8.71 20.97
CA ASP A 460 36.56 -9.02 21.42
C ASP A 460 36.95 -10.48 21.17
N SER A 461 36.03 -11.42 21.34
CA SER A 461 36.30 -12.85 21.06
C SER A 461 36.62 -13.10 19.59
N TRP A 462 35.93 -12.41 18.68
CA TRP A 462 36.24 -12.49 17.26
C TRP A 462 37.61 -11.90 16.96
N LYS A 463 37.93 -10.73 17.54
CA LYS A 463 39.22 -10.04 17.37
C LYS A 463 40.38 -10.91 17.84
N GLU A 464 40.28 -11.52 19.02
CA GLU A 464 41.28 -12.43 19.55
C GLU A 464 41.52 -13.63 18.63
N LYS A 465 40.45 -14.29 18.17
CA LYS A 465 40.53 -15.44 17.25
C LYS A 465 41.09 -15.05 15.88
N TYR A 466 40.71 -13.88 15.35
CA TYR A 466 41.25 -13.36 14.10
C TYR A 466 42.76 -13.13 14.23
N LEU A 467 43.22 -12.47 15.30
CA LEU A 467 44.65 -12.25 15.55
C LEU A 467 45.41 -13.57 15.80
N ASP A 468 44.80 -14.54 16.47
CA ASP A 468 45.33 -15.90 16.61
C ASP A 468 45.50 -16.61 15.24
N CYS A 469 44.57 -16.40 14.31
CA CYS A 469 44.70 -16.88 12.93
C CYS A 469 45.81 -16.14 12.15
N VAL A 470 45.93 -14.83 12.35
CA VAL A 470 46.99 -13.99 11.74
C VAL A 470 48.37 -14.44 12.21
N ASN A 471 48.52 -14.83 13.47
CA ASN A 471 49.82 -15.25 14.02
C ASN A 471 50.19 -16.72 13.74
N ASP A 472 49.22 -17.56 13.36
CA ASP A 472 49.45 -18.99 13.10
C ASP A 472 50.01 -19.24 11.70
N ARG A 473 51.26 -19.72 11.62
CA ARG A 473 51.95 -20.01 10.35
C ARG A 473 51.35 -21.20 9.58
N ARG A 474 50.53 -22.04 10.22
CA ARG A 474 49.88 -23.19 9.57
C ARG A 474 48.72 -22.77 8.67
N ILE A 475 48.15 -21.58 8.88
CA ILE A 475 47.01 -21.04 8.11
C ILE A 475 47.52 -20.21 6.92
N SER A 476 47.02 -20.52 5.73
CA SER A 476 47.26 -19.79 4.49
C SER A 476 46.54 -18.45 4.51
N LYS A 477 47.23 -17.38 4.08
CA LYS A 477 46.71 -16.00 4.13
C LYS A 477 46.82 -15.36 2.76
N ARG A 478 45.75 -14.68 2.34
CA ARG A 478 45.81 -13.70 1.26
C ARG A 478 45.88 -12.32 1.90
N ILE A 479 47.00 -11.64 1.73
CA ILE A 479 47.26 -10.35 2.37
C ILE A 479 46.91 -9.25 1.37
N ILE A 480 46.07 -8.30 1.80
CA ILE A 480 45.69 -7.14 0.99
C ILE A 480 45.80 -5.88 1.87
N PRO A 481 46.39 -4.78 1.39
CA PRO A 481 46.36 -3.51 2.10
C PRO A 481 44.92 -3.10 2.42
N ILE A 482 44.65 -2.64 3.64
CA ILE A 482 43.28 -2.26 4.08
C ILE A 482 42.69 -1.22 3.13
N LYS A 483 43.49 -0.22 2.75
CA LYS A 483 43.15 0.79 1.76
C LYS A 483 42.64 0.24 0.44
N GLU A 484 43.21 -0.86 -0.05
CA GLU A 484 42.78 -1.48 -1.31
C GLU A 484 41.46 -2.25 -1.14
N ILE A 485 41.23 -2.91 0.01
CA ILE A 485 39.93 -3.51 0.32
C ILE A 485 38.84 -2.44 0.33
N VAL A 486 39.07 -1.34 1.05
CA VAL A 486 38.14 -0.20 1.10
C VAL A 486 37.87 0.35 -0.30
N ARG A 487 38.92 0.48 -1.13
CA ARG A 487 38.78 0.91 -2.52
C ARG A 487 37.91 -0.05 -3.34
N LEU A 488 38.10 -1.36 -3.20
CA LEU A 488 37.28 -2.36 -3.90
C LEU A 488 35.81 -2.29 -3.48
N ILE A 489 35.53 -2.12 -2.18
CA ILE A 489 34.17 -1.97 -1.66
C ILE A 489 33.51 -0.72 -2.25
N ILE A 490 34.18 0.43 -2.17
CA ILE A 490 33.66 1.70 -2.70
C ILE A 490 33.44 1.60 -4.21
N LYS A 491 34.40 1.02 -4.95
CA LYS A 491 34.28 0.83 -6.39
C LYS A 491 33.05 -0.01 -6.74
N SER A 492 32.87 -1.15 -6.09
CA SER A 492 31.69 -2.00 -6.30
C SER A 492 30.39 -1.23 -6.01
N ALA A 493 30.34 -0.53 -4.87
CA ALA A 493 29.16 0.23 -4.46
C ALA A 493 28.81 1.35 -5.45
N VAL A 494 29.81 2.07 -5.96
CA VAL A 494 29.63 3.13 -6.97
C VAL A 494 29.20 2.55 -8.32
N GLU A 495 29.79 1.43 -8.76
CA GLU A 495 29.49 0.84 -10.07
C GLU A 495 28.15 0.08 -10.11
N THR A 496 27.74 -0.54 -8.99
CA THR A 496 26.64 -1.52 -8.98
C THR A 496 25.55 -1.26 -7.94
N GLY A 497 25.73 -0.26 -7.07
CA GLY A 497 24.86 0.00 -5.91
C GLY A 497 25.00 -1.03 -4.78
N THR A 498 25.96 -1.96 -4.88
CA THR A 498 26.21 -3.07 -3.95
C THR A 498 27.74 -3.26 -3.78
N PRO A 499 28.27 -3.81 -2.67
CA PRO A 499 27.57 -4.61 -1.68
C PRO A 499 26.74 -3.81 -0.68
N PHE A 500 25.73 -4.44 -0.10
CA PHE A 500 25.14 -3.98 1.16
C PHE A 500 26.14 -4.17 2.32
N THR A 501 25.92 -3.45 3.40
CA THR A 501 26.79 -3.47 4.59
C THR A 501 26.04 -4.09 5.75
N PHE A 502 26.63 -5.09 6.39
CA PHE A 502 26.22 -5.63 7.68
C PHE A 502 27.38 -5.44 8.65
N ASN A 503 27.19 -4.63 9.69
CA ASN A 503 28.21 -4.37 10.72
C ASN A 503 27.97 -5.26 11.92
#